data_AF-A0AAW0QDG6-F1
#
_entry.id   AF-A0AAW0QDG6-F1
#
_cell.length_a   1.000
_cell.length_b   1.000
_cell.length_c   1.000
_cell.angle_alpha   90.00
_cell.angle_beta   90.00
_cell.angle_gamma   90.00
#
_symmetry.space_group_name_H-M   'P 1'
#
loop_
_entity.id
_entity.type
_entity.pdbx_description
1 polymer ?
#
loop_
_entity_poly.entity_id
_entity_poly.type
_entity_poly.pdbx_seq_one_letter_code
_entity_poly.pdbx_strand_id
1 'polypeptide(L)'
;MSMNVGVIVAINKIVGDSRFETAMIGNLPCVVKAGMFRVQELVMVFPVDTFVFVNGNDTILQNTVHNNVQEDSGARGVHVKPIMVHGQVSAGLIVKLFRFPSVYAKVHKVASQNKDQKGGTNTHEAIEFERPQSRQSLGFGVKTWKPSDPKTFLGERPAFVPTTTVPFLDQAPNIFCDRANWPSIWQATPTMRNRLPMYVYVVQNDSVWATALERRPAAGRGILPHARMGVCGETCDFRDDGQNTIWESLTRMEVPIKLGRLRKANLAIEGVIWVTKTAPTPQGPRPHHQFIIFAVWDIDQQKRFTLKKTRGFAKWLGLKMVTDLGQYGLSEIVLGEVVCADQGVVYMSMDGQTVMASRATQDAPKLERSNIFSPW
;
A
#
# COMPACT_ATOMS: atom_id res chain seq x y z
N MET A 1 2.71 12.47 -10.72
CA MET A 1 2.38 11.04 -10.63
C MET A 1 3.64 10.29 -11.00
N SER A 2 4.10 9.35 -10.17
CA SER A 2 5.48 8.83 -10.26
C SER A 2 5.58 7.65 -11.21
N MET A 3 5.99 7.92 -12.44
CA MET A 3 6.72 6.93 -13.23
C MET A 3 8.13 6.83 -12.64
N ASN A 4 8.59 5.62 -12.33
CA ASN A 4 9.89 5.43 -11.71
C ASN A 4 10.83 4.69 -12.67
N VAL A 5 12.07 5.15 -12.76
CA VAL A 5 13.14 4.37 -13.40
C VAL A 5 13.69 3.41 -12.34
N GLY A 6 13.77 2.14 -12.69
CA GLY A 6 14.29 1.08 -11.82
C GLY A 6 15.41 0.31 -12.50
N VAL A 7 16.23 -0.37 -11.71
CA VAL A 7 17.25 -1.31 -12.18
C VAL A 7 16.84 -2.73 -11.84
N ILE A 8 16.99 -3.65 -12.80
CA ILE A 8 16.76 -5.07 -12.54
C ILE A 8 17.93 -5.63 -11.73
N VAL A 9 17.66 -6.09 -10.51
CA VAL A 9 18.68 -6.62 -9.59
C VAL A 9 18.87 -8.13 -9.70
N ALA A 10 17.83 -8.85 -10.16
CA ALA A 10 17.89 -10.29 -10.36
C ALA A 10 16.84 -10.74 -11.38
N ILE A 11 17.09 -11.87 -12.05
CA ILE A 11 16.12 -12.55 -12.90
C ILE A 11 16.08 -14.03 -12.50
N ASN A 12 14.91 -14.49 -12.08
CA ASN A 12 14.70 -15.86 -11.60
C ASN A 12 13.82 -16.62 -12.59
N LYS A 13 14.23 -17.82 -12.99
CA LYS A 13 13.40 -18.70 -13.83
C LYS A 13 12.18 -19.19 -13.05
N ILE A 14 11.04 -19.31 -13.73
CA ILE A 14 9.84 -19.90 -13.15
C ILE A 14 9.90 -21.42 -13.34
N VAL A 15 9.87 -22.17 -12.23
CA VAL A 15 9.90 -23.63 -12.27
C VAL A 15 8.67 -24.14 -13.02
N GLY A 16 8.89 -24.89 -14.10
CA GLY A 16 7.82 -25.46 -14.92
C GLY A 16 7.26 -24.56 -16.03
N ASP A 17 7.77 -23.33 -16.21
CA ASP A 17 7.42 -22.50 -17.37
C ASP A 17 8.66 -21.80 -17.96
N SER A 18 9.07 -22.20 -19.16
CA SER A 18 10.22 -21.64 -19.87
C SER A 18 9.91 -20.33 -20.62
N ARG A 19 8.63 -19.94 -20.71
CA ARG A 19 8.20 -18.74 -21.44
C ARG A 19 8.29 -17.48 -20.58
N PHE A 20 8.35 -17.62 -19.26
CA PHE A 20 8.33 -16.51 -18.32
C PHE A 20 9.45 -16.61 -17.28
N GLU A 21 9.90 -15.45 -16.84
CA GLU A 21 10.90 -15.27 -15.78
C GLU A 21 10.42 -14.16 -14.84
N THR A 22 10.93 -14.13 -13.61
CA THR A 22 10.62 -13.07 -12.64
C THR A 22 11.80 -12.11 -12.57
N ALA A 23 11.60 -10.88 -13.06
CA ALA A 23 12.54 -9.79 -12.91
C ALA A 23 12.30 -9.07 -11.58
N MET A 24 13.37 -8.86 -10.82
CA MET A 24 13.34 -8.18 -9.53
C MET A 24 13.83 -6.73 -9.69
N ILE A 25 13.04 -5.77 -9.24
CA ILE A 25 13.42 -4.35 -9.19
C ILE A 25 13.41 -3.93 -7.72
N GLY A 26 14.59 -3.90 -7.10
CA GLY A 26 14.68 -3.99 -5.64
C GLY A 26 13.99 -5.28 -5.18
N ASN A 27 12.93 -5.16 -4.40
CA ASN A 27 12.10 -6.31 -4.00
C ASN A 27 10.71 -6.34 -4.66
N LEU A 28 10.51 -5.60 -5.75
CA LEU A 28 9.29 -5.67 -6.55
C LEU A 28 9.42 -6.81 -7.58
N PRO A 29 8.67 -7.91 -7.43
CA PRO A 29 8.68 -8.98 -8.42
C PRO A 29 7.78 -8.62 -9.61
N CYS A 30 8.33 -8.69 -10.81
CA CYS A 30 7.62 -8.44 -12.05
C CYS A 30 7.83 -9.65 -12.96
N VAL A 31 6.76 -10.40 -13.25
CA VAL A 31 6.83 -11.51 -14.21
C VAL A 31 6.89 -10.94 -15.62
N VAL A 32 7.88 -11.39 -16.39
CA VAL A 32 8.18 -10.96 -17.75
C VAL A 32 8.38 -12.17 -18.66
N LYS A 33 8.31 -11.98 -19.98
CA LYS A 33 8.70 -13.04 -20.92
C LYS A 33 10.20 -13.35 -20.78
N ALA A 34 10.54 -14.63 -20.86
CA ALA A 34 11.91 -15.09 -20.73
C ALA A 34 12.85 -14.46 -21.76
N GLY A 35 14.06 -14.09 -21.34
CA GLY A 35 15.10 -13.52 -22.22
C GLY A 35 14.86 -12.07 -22.66
N MET A 36 13.80 -11.42 -22.20
CA MET A 36 13.49 -10.04 -22.60
C MET A 36 14.34 -8.97 -21.92
N PHE A 37 14.78 -9.25 -20.71
CA PHE A 37 15.51 -8.30 -19.88
C PHE A 37 16.80 -8.91 -19.37
N ARG A 38 17.73 -8.06 -18.93
CA ARG A 38 19.00 -8.47 -18.31
C ARG A 38 19.15 -7.86 -16.93
N VAL A 39 19.89 -8.54 -16.06
CA VAL A 39 20.32 -7.96 -14.78
C VAL A 39 21.15 -6.70 -15.06
N GLN A 40 20.99 -5.67 -14.22
CA GLN A 40 21.50 -4.30 -14.40
C GLN A 40 20.86 -3.48 -15.54
N GLU A 41 19.85 -4.00 -16.24
CA GLU A 41 19.11 -3.21 -17.24
C GLU A 41 18.21 -2.17 -16.56
N LEU A 42 18.20 -0.95 -17.11
CA LEU A 42 17.31 0.12 -16.71
C LEU A 42 15.93 -0.06 -17.34
N VAL A 43 14.90 0.04 -16.52
CA VAL A 43 13.51 -0.14 -16.93
C VAL A 43 12.62 0.95 -16.39
N MET A 44 11.54 1.22 -17.12
CA MET A 44 10.43 1.99 -16.60
C MET A 44 9.53 1.08 -15.76
N VAL A 45 9.21 1.52 -14.54
CA VAL A 45 8.42 0.76 -13.56
C VAL A 45 7.07 1.42 -13.35
N PHE A 46 6.02 0.64 -13.55
CA PHE A 46 4.63 0.99 -13.26
C PHE A 46 4.17 0.15 -12.08
N PRO A 47 3.93 0.75 -10.90
CA PRO A 47 3.45 0.02 -9.73
C PRO A 47 1.99 -0.43 -9.92
N VAL A 48 1.53 -1.29 -9.02
CA VAL A 48 0.10 -1.64 -8.90
C VAL A 48 -0.77 -0.38 -8.74
N ASP A 49 -2.03 -0.49 -9.17
CA ASP A 49 -3.03 0.59 -9.19
C ASP A 49 -2.67 1.73 -10.15
N THR A 50 -1.82 1.42 -11.13
CA THR A 50 -1.49 2.30 -12.24
C THR A 50 -2.28 1.88 -13.49
N PHE A 51 -2.96 2.84 -14.12
CA PHE A 51 -3.56 2.68 -15.44
C PHE A 51 -2.60 3.22 -16.50
N VAL A 52 -2.11 2.33 -17.37
CA VAL A 52 -1.20 2.67 -18.47
C VAL A 52 -2.03 2.73 -19.75
N PHE A 53 -2.21 3.92 -20.31
CA PHE A 53 -2.93 4.10 -21.57
C PHE A 53 -2.16 3.46 -22.73
N VAL A 54 -2.91 2.88 -23.66
CA VAL A 54 -2.41 2.12 -24.80
C VAL A 54 -3.10 2.65 -26.03
N ASN A 55 -2.34 3.26 -26.94
CA ASN A 55 -2.87 3.67 -28.24
C ASN A 55 -2.86 2.46 -29.18
N GLY A 56 -3.76 2.40 -30.17
CA GLY A 56 -4.10 1.18 -30.92
C GLY A 56 -2.96 0.17 -31.20
N ASN A 57 -1.88 0.60 -31.86
CA ASN A 57 -0.73 -0.25 -32.24
C ASN A 57 0.39 -0.32 -31.19
N ASP A 58 0.18 0.17 -29.97
CA ASP A 58 1.22 0.19 -28.95
C ASP A 58 1.61 -1.22 -28.50
N THR A 59 2.83 -1.59 -28.88
CA THR A 59 3.49 -2.84 -28.49
C THR A 59 3.93 -2.84 -27.02
N ILE A 60 3.52 -1.83 -26.24
CA ILE A 60 3.79 -1.68 -24.80
C ILE A 60 3.37 -2.95 -24.04
N LEU A 61 2.22 -3.51 -24.41
CA LEU A 61 1.62 -4.67 -23.73
C LEU A 61 1.96 -6.03 -24.33
N GLN A 62 2.42 -6.07 -25.59
CA GLN A 62 2.61 -7.34 -26.34
C GLN A 62 3.57 -8.32 -25.65
N ASN A 63 4.32 -7.83 -24.68
CA ASN A 63 5.39 -8.53 -23.99
C ASN A 63 5.20 -8.59 -22.47
N THR A 64 4.00 -8.28 -22.02
CA THR A 64 3.66 -8.19 -20.60
C THR A 64 2.65 -9.28 -20.26
N VAL A 65 2.66 -9.70 -18.99
CA VAL A 65 1.63 -10.58 -18.43
C VAL A 65 0.31 -9.84 -18.15
N HIS A 66 0.32 -8.50 -18.23
CA HIS A 66 -0.84 -7.63 -18.07
C HIS A 66 -1.45 -7.31 -19.44
N ASN A 67 -2.18 -8.27 -20.01
CA ASN A 67 -2.75 -8.16 -21.36
C ASN A 67 -4.23 -7.75 -21.40
N ASN A 68 -4.86 -7.53 -20.25
CA ASN A 68 -6.28 -7.20 -20.17
C ASN A 68 -6.52 -5.69 -20.38
N VAL A 69 -6.63 -5.29 -21.65
CA VAL A 69 -6.94 -3.91 -22.04
C VAL A 69 -8.37 -3.58 -21.60
N GLN A 70 -8.50 -2.52 -20.81
CA GLN A 70 -9.75 -1.96 -20.34
C GLN A 70 -9.96 -0.57 -20.94
N GLU A 71 -11.21 -0.12 -20.97
CA GLU A 71 -11.56 1.24 -21.30
C GLU A 71 -11.89 2.00 -20.02
N ASP A 72 -11.29 3.18 -19.86
CA ASP A 72 -11.55 4.05 -18.72
C ASP A 72 -11.64 5.51 -19.18
N SER A 73 -12.83 6.10 -19.02
CA SER A 73 -13.13 7.49 -19.40
C SER A 73 -12.90 7.77 -20.90
N GLY A 74 -13.25 6.80 -21.76
CA GLY A 74 -13.08 6.91 -23.22
C GLY A 74 -11.67 6.62 -23.74
N ALA A 75 -10.74 6.24 -22.85
CA ALA A 75 -9.36 5.93 -23.21
C ALA A 75 -9.02 4.47 -22.88
N ARG A 76 -8.37 3.79 -23.82
CA ARG A 76 -7.96 2.38 -23.70
C ARG A 76 -6.63 2.28 -22.96
N GLY A 77 -6.49 1.29 -22.08
CA GLY A 77 -5.27 1.09 -21.32
C GLY A 77 -5.29 -0.20 -20.51
N VAL A 78 -4.24 -0.43 -19.74
CA VAL A 78 -4.11 -1.57 -18.83
C VAL A 78 -4.02 -1.07 -17.40
N HIS A 79 -4.90 -1.57 -16.56
CA HIS A 79 -4.77 -1.45 -15.12
C HIS A 79 -3.78 -2.50 -14.62
N VAL A 80 -2.63 -2.05 -14.12
CA VAL A 80 -1.62 -2.87 -13.44
C VAL A 80 -2.19 -3.34 -12.09
N LYS A 81 -2.58 -4.60 -12.01
CA LYS A 81 -3.04 -5.27 -10.78
C LYS A 81 -1.99 -6.27 -10.31
N PRO A 82 -1.95 -6.67 -9.04
CA PRO A 82 -1.19 -7.85 -8.66
C PRO A 82 -1.80 -9.06 -9.36
N ILE A 83 -0.98 -9.85 -10.05
CA ILE A 83 -1.41 -11.11 -10.68
C ILE A 83 -0.50 -12.26 -10.28
N MET A 84 -1.03 -13.48 -10.35
CA MET A 84 -0.27 -14.71 -10.15
C MET A 84 -0.03 -15.38 -11.49
N VAL A 85 1.23 -15.67 -11.82
CA VAL A 85 1.62 -16.39 -13.03
C VAL A 85 2.41 -17.62 -12.63
N HIS A 86 1.85 -18.80 -12.83
CA HIS A 86 2.46 -20.09 -12.48
C HIS A 86 3.06 -20.13 -11.06
N GLY A 87 2.30 -19.62 -10.08
CA GLY A 87 2.71 -19.59 -8.67
C GLY A 87 3.63 -18.44 -8.26
N GLN A 88 4.04 -17.57 -9.20
CA GLN A 88 4.84 -16.37 -8.91
C GLN A 88 3.97 -15.12 -8.90
N VAL A 89 4.21 -14.23 -7.93
CA VAL A 89 3.55 -12.93 -7.84
C VAL A 89 4.19 -11.96 -8.84
N SER A 90 3.36 -11.30 -9.65
CA SER A 90 3.74 -10.13 -10.43
C SER A 90 3.03 -8.90 -9.85
N ALA A 91 3.77 -8.05 -9.15
CA ALA A 91 3.26 -6.89 -8.41
C ALA A 91 3.61 -5.56 -9.09
N GLY A 92 3.81 -5.57 -10.40
CA GLY A 92 4.11 -4.39 -11.19
C GLY A 92 4.17 -4.71 -12.67
N LEU A 93 4.36 -3.66 -13.46
CA LEU A 93 4.62 -3.75 -14.88
C LEU A 93 5.95 -3.03 -15.16
N ILE A 94 6.83 -3.69 -15.91
CA ILE A 94 8.08 -3.07 -16.38
C ILE A 94 8.14 -3.04 -17.89
N VAL A 95 8.73 -1.96 -18.41
CA VAL A 95 8.89 -1.73 -19.85
C VAL A 95 10.31 -1.21 -20.10
N LYS A 96 10.89 -1.57 -21.25
CA LYS A 96 12.22 -1.10 -21.63
C LYS A 96 12.27 0.42 -21.72
N LEU A 97 13.30 1.01 -21.11
CA LEU A 97 13.42 2.46 -20.98
C LEU A 97 13.47 3.20 -22.33
N PHE A 98 14.05 2.58 -23.38
CA PHE A 98 14.15 3.19 -24.71
C PHE A 98 12.79 3.53 -25.34
N ARG A 99 11.69 2.90 -24.88
CA ARG A 99 10.32 3.22 -25.32
C ARG A 99 9.85 4.60 -24.84
N PHE A 100 10.62 5.24 -23.97
CA PHE A 100 10.38 6.60 -23.47
C PHE A 100 11.56 7.50 -23.83
N PRO A 101 11.69 7.97 -25.10
CA PRO A 101 12.88 8.68 -25.57
C PRO A 101 13.26 9.90 -24.74
N SER A 102 12.26 10.64 -24.22
CA SER A 102 12.49 11.81 -23.36
C SER A 102 13.08 11.45 -21.99
N VAL A 103 12.64 10.34 -21.39
CA VAL A 103 13.17 9.83 -20.13
C VAL A 103 14.55 9.21 -20.37
N TYR A 104 14.68 8.41 -21.43
CA TYR A 104 15.95 7.81 -21.85
C TYR A 104 17.03 8.87 -22.06
N ALA A 105 16.75 9.94 -22.81
CA ALA A 105 17.69 11.03 -23.04
C ALA A 105 18.12 11.74 -21.75
N LYS A 106 17.18 11.96 -20.81
CA LYS A 106 17.49 12.56 -19.50
C LYS A 106 18.41 11.67 -18.67
N VAL A 107 18.08 10.39 -18.54
CA VAL A 107 18.87 9.42 -17.77
C VAL A 107 20.28 9.29 -18.35
N HIS A 108 20.42 9.26 -19.68
CA HIS A 108 21.73 9.22 -20.33
C HIS A 108 22.53 10.51 -20.15
N LYS A 109 21.89 11.68 -20.16
CA LYS A 109 22.56 12.97 -19.90
C LYS A 109 23.12 13.02 -18.47
N VAL A 110 22.33 12.63 -17.48
CA VAL A 110 22.77 12.56 -16.07
C VAL A 110 23.91 11.55 -15.89
N ALA A 111 23.80 10.38 -16.52
CA ALA A 111 24.85 9.35 -16.48
C ALA A 111 26.15 9.81 -17.13
N SER A 112 26.10 10.64 -18.19
CA SER A 112 27.28 11.21 -18.83
C SER A 112 27.96 12.30 -18.00
N GLN A 113 27.19 13.16 -17.33
CA GLN A 113 27.73 14.27 -16.52
C GLN A 113 28.41 13.79 -15.23
N ASN A 114 27.96 12.67 -14.66
CA ASN A 114 28.56 12.09 -13.46
C ASN A 114 29.87 11.32 -13.71
N LYS A 115 30.18 10.95 -14.96
CA LYS A 115 31.46 10.29 -15.29
C LYS A 115 32.66 11.22 -15.18
N ASP A 116 32.45 12.53 -15.32
CA ASP A 116 33.55 13.52 -15.36
C ASP A 116 33.97 14.03 -13.98
N GLN A 117 33.27 13.68 -12.88
CA GLN A 117 33.50 14.30 -11.57
C GLN A 117 33.99 13.40 -10.42
N LYS A 118 34.13 12.08 -10.59
CA LYS A 118 34.89 11.21 -9.67
C LYS A 118 35.01 9.82 -10.27
N GLY A 119 36.20 9.23 -10.16
CA GLY A 119 36.49 7.90 -10.68
C GLY A 119 35.45 6.87 -10.22
N GLY A 120 34.76 6.30 -11.20
CA GLY A 120 34.10 4.99 -11.10
C GLY A 120 33.09 4.81 -9.97
N THR A 121 32.04 5.62 -9.91
CA THR A 121 30.83 5.23 -9.15
C THR A 121 29.76 4.67 -10.09
N ASN A 122 29.22 3.52 -9.68
CA ASN A 122 28.21 2.77 -10.41
C ASN A 122 27.00 3.64 -10.74
N THR A 123 26.44 3.46 -11.94
CA THR A 123 25.22 4.10 -12.47
C THR A 123 23.99 4.04 -11.55
N HIS A 124 24.04 3.25 -10.48
CA HIS A 124 23.03 3.13 -9.44
C HIS A 124 22.86 4.41 -8.60
N GLU A 125 23.93 5.15 -8.29
CA GLU A 125 23.86 6.36 -7.44
C GLU A 125 23.28 7.58 -8.19
N ALA A 126 23.45 7.61 -9.52
CA ALA A 126 22.95 8.72 -10.35
C ALA A 126 21.40 8.77 -10.46
N ILE A 127 20.71 7.68 -10.09
CA ILE A 127 19.25 7.52 -10.30
C ILE A 127 18.44 8.00 -9.07
N GLU A 128 19.11 8.28 -7.95
CA GLU A 128 18.47 8.85 -6.76
C GLU A 128 18.04 10.34 -6.96
N PHE A 129 18.44 10.96 -8.08
CA PHE A 129 18.40 12.40 -8.30
C PHE A 129 17.21 12.97 -9.10
N GLU A 130 16.13 12.22 -9.33
CA GLU A 130 14.86 12.83 -9.76
C GLU A 130 13.69 12.32 -8.90
N ARG A 131 13.64 12.76 -7.63
CA ARG A 131 12.33 13.08 -7.03
C ARG A 131 11.83 14.34 -7.76
N PRO A 132 10.79 14.29 -8.60
CA PRO A 132 10.31 15.51 -9.23
C PRO A 132 9.59 16.34 -8.16
N GLN A 133 10.29 17.34 -7.60
CA GLN A 133 9.67 18.41 -6.80
C GLN A 133 8.79 19.34 -7.66
N SER A 134 8.72 19.14 -8.97
CA SER A 134 7.76 19.77 -9.86
C SER A 134 6.80 18.73 -10.42
N ARG A 135 5.51 18.84 -10.09
CA ARG A 135 4.40 18.14 -10.74
C ARG A 135 4.22 18.62 -12.19
N GLN A 136 5.24 18.47 -13.04
CA GLN A 136 5.01 18.49 -14.49
C GLN A 136 4.73 17.06 -14.91
N SER A 137 3.47 16.80 -15.26
CA SER A 137 3.09 15.63 -16.04
C SER A 137 3.95 15.59 -17.29
N LEU A 138 4.98 14.75 -17.32
CA LEU A 138 5.46 14.21 -18.58
C LEU A 138 4.21 13.61 -19.22
N GLY A 139 3.72 14.16 -20.33
CA GLY A 139 2.44 13.84 -20.96
C GLY A 139 2.34 12.42 -21.53
N PHE A 140 2.80 11.43 -20.77
CA PHE A 140 2.67 10.03 -21.06
C PHE A 140 1.47 9.52 -20.31
N GLY A 141 0.61 8.85 -21.05
CA GLY A 141 -0.68 8.43 -20.61
C GLY A 141 -0.62 7.42 -19.45
N VAL A 142 -0.51 7.94 -18.24
CA VAL A 142 -0.58 7.17 -17.01
C VAL A 142 -1.48 7.92 -16.04
N LYS A 143 -2.47 7.22 -15.48
CA LYS A 143 -3.24 7.72 -14.34
C LYS A 143 -3.25 6.67 -13.24
N THR A 144 -3.35 7.07 -11.98
CA THR A 144 -3.72 6.15 -10.90
C THR A 144 -5.10 5.65 -11.25
N TRP A 145 -5.22 4.33 -11.36
CA TRP A 145 -6.50 3.73 -11.61
C TRP A 145 -7.39 4.02 -10.41
N LYS A 146 -8.52 4.69 -10.66
CA LYS A 146 -9.59 4.84 -9.70
C LYS A 146 -10.71 3.95 -10.22
N PRO A 147 -11.25 3.03 -9.42
CA PRO A 147 -12.44 2.34 -9.84
C PRO A 147 -13.55 3.35 -10.07
N SER A 148 -13.98 3.46 -11.33
CA SER A 148 -15.05 4.35 -11.77
C SER A 148 -16.43 3.68 -11.71
N ASP A 149 -16.58 2.60 -10.92
CA ASP A 149 -17.89 2.01 -10.68
C ASP A 149 -18.60 2.78 -9.57
N PRO A 150 -19.55 3.70 -9.90
CA PRO A 150 -20.31 4.39 -8.89
C PRO A 150 -21.08 3.41 -8.01
N LYS A 151 -21.35 2.15 -8.38
CA LYS A 151 -22.07 1.24 -7.48
C LYS A 151 -21.26 0.89 -6.23
N THR A 152 -19.94 0.79 -6.34
CA THR A 152 -19.08 0.32 -5.25
C THR A 152 -18.48 1.46 -4.41
N PHE A 153 -18.35 2.66 -4.98
CA PHE A 153 -17.65 3.79 -4.37
C PHE A 153 -18.56 5.00 -4.15
N LEU A 154 -18.31 5.72 -3.07
CA LEU A 154 -19.02 6.95 -2.74
C LEU A 154 -18.34 8.17 -3.37
N GLY A 155 -17.01 8.16 -3.47
CA GLY A 155 -16.22 9.22 -4.04
C GLY A 155 -14.75 9.08 -3.66
N GLU A 156 -14.03 10.21 -3.68
CA GLU A 156 -12.62 10.23 -3.24
C GLU A 156 -12.50 9.95 -1.75
N ARG A 157 -11.32 9.46 -1.35
CA ARG A 157 -10.99 9.33 0.07
C ARG A 157 -11.10 10.69 0.76
N PRO A 158 -11.75 10.79 1.94
CA PRO A 158 -11.85 12.06 2.65
C PRO A 158 -10.48 12.65 2.96
N ALA A 159 -10.31 13.95 2.67
CA ALA A 159 -9.02 14.63 2.76
C ALA A 159 -8.42 14.67 4.17
N PHE A 160 -9.27 14.54 5.20
CA PHE A 160 -8.87 14.57 6.60
C PHE A 160 -8.28 13.23 7.11
N VAL A 161 -8.38 12.16 6.30
CA VAL A 161 -7.73 10.87 6.58
C VAL A 161 -6.27 10.99 6.13
N PRO A 162 -5.28 10.48 6.87
CA PRO A 162 -3.89 10.56 6.45
C PRO A 162 -3.61 9.60 5.27
N THR A 163 -2.61 9.93 4.45
CA THR A 163 -2.07 9.00 3.46
C THR A 163 -1.02 8.12 4.14
N THR A 164 -1.20 6.81 4.17
CA THR A 164 -0.20 5.87 4.71
C THR A 164 0.80 5.46 3.65
N THR A 165 1.66 6.38 3.21
CA THR A 165 2.91 5.96 2.56
C THR A 165 3.92 5.70 3.67
N VAL A 166 4.07 4.43 4.08
CA VAL A 166 5.08 4.04 5.06
C VAL A 166 6.42 3.88 4.33
N PRO A 167 7.43 4.71 4.60
CA PRO A 167 8.74 4.54 3.99
C PRO A 167 9.37 3.22 4.46
N PHE A 168 10.04 2.51 3.55
CA PHE A 168 10.86 1.39 3.94
C PHE A 168 12.14 1.87 4.64
N LEU A 169 12.71 1.03 5.51
CA LEU A 169 13.94 1.32 6.25
C LEU A 169 15.11 1.69 5.32
N ASP A 170 15.21 1.01 4.16
CA ASP A 170 16.19 1.27 3.12
C ASP A 170 15.93 2.56 2.33
N GLN A 171 14.77 3.20 2.53
CA GLN A 171 14.35 4.43 1.87
C GLN A 171 14.27 5.62 2.82
N ALA A 172 14.52 5.42 4.12
CA ALA A 172 14.50 6.47 5.13
C ALA A 172 15.83 7.23 5.08
N PRO A 173 15.90 8.44 4.47
CA PRO A 173 17.15 9.18 4.40
C PRO A 173 17.60 9.53 5.81
N ASN A 174 18.91 9.40 6.05
CA ASN A 174 19.59 9.82 7.28
C ASN A 174 19.26 9.04 8.56
N ILE A 175 18.51 7.93 8.53
CA ILE A 175 18.28 7.12 9.74
C ILE A 175 19.59 6.63 10.38
N PHE A 176 20.62 6.40 9.55
CA PHE A 176 21.96 6.01 10.00
C PHE A 176 22.86 7.20 10.35
N CYS A 177 22.54 8.41 9.85
CA CYS A 177 23.41 9.59 9.93
C CYS A 177 22.95 10.63 10.98
N ASP A 178 21.67 10.63 11.35
CA ASP A 178 21.06 11.65 12.22
C ASP A 178 20.25 11.02 13.38
N ARG A 179 20.86 10.07 14.09
CA ARG A 179 20.18 9.26 15.13
C ARG A 179 19.56 10.10 16.25
N ALA A 180 20.04 11.32 16.50
CA ALA A 180 19.53 12.19 17.56
C ALA A 180 18.10 12.68 17.31
N ASN A 181 17.69 12.77 16.04
CA ASN A 181 16.35 13.23 15.65
C ASN A 181 15.34 12.09 15.45
N TRP A 182 15.75 10.84 15.68
CA TRP A 182 14.85 9.69 15.57
C TRP A 182 14.40 9.21 16.95
N PRO A 183 13.15 8.73 17.08
CA PRO A 183 12.68 8.06 18.27
C PRO A 183 13.63 6.94 18.71
N SER A 184 13.89 6.86 20.02
CA SER A 184 14.80 5.87 20.59
C SER A 184 14.17 4.47 20.67
N ILE A 185 12.84 4.40 20.84
CA ILE A 185 12.09 3.15 21.02
C ILE A 185 10.96 3.07 20.01
N TRP A 186 10.81 1.89 19.43
CA TRP A 186 9.86 1.57 18.38
C TRP A 186 9.08 0.31 18.72
N GLN A 187 7.80 0.33 18.44
CA GLN A 187 6.93 -0.83 18.48
C GLN A 187 6.99 -1.58 17.16
N ALA A 188 7.37 -2.86 17.19
CA ALA A 188 7.32 -3.72 16.03
C ALA A 188 5.97 -4.43 15.93
N THR A 189 5.40 -4.47 14.74
CA THR A 189 4.19 -5.23 14.41
C THR A 189 4.43 -6.00 13.12
N PRO A 190 3.93 -7.23 12.97
CA PRO A 190 4.13 -7.98 11.74
C PRO A 190 3.51 -7.18 10.61
N THR A 191 4.23 -7.07 9.48
CA THR A 191 3.47 -6.82 8.26
C THR A 191 2.70 -8.10 7.91
N MET A 192 1.46 -7.94 7.46
CA MET A 192 0.52 -8.93 6.99
C MET A 192 0.51 -8.88 5.42
N ARG A 193 1.08 -9.86 4.72
CA ARG A 193 0.97 -9.94 3.24
C ARG A 193 -0.51 -10.14 2.85
N ASN A 194 -0.90 -9.63 1.67
CA ASN A 194 -2.27 -9.68 1.11
C ASN A 194 -3.31 -8.83 1.85
N ARG A 195 -3.01 -7.56 2.13
CA ARG A 195 -3.98 -6.66 2.76
C ARG A 195 -4.20 -5.37 2.01
N LEU A 196 -5.45 -4.94 2.05
CA LEU A 196 -5.87 -3.62 1.63
C LEU A 196 -5.86 -2.75 2.90
N PRO A 197 -5.00 -1.73 2.98
CA PRO A 197 -5.09 -0.76 4.07
C PRO A 197 -6.46 -0.09 3.97
N MET A 198 -7.09 0.05 5.13
CA MET A 198 -8.39 0.67 5.24
C MET A 198 -8.48 1.57 6.44
N TYR A 199 -9.38 2.53 6.32
CA TYR A 199 -9.75 3.43 7.38
C TYR A 199 -11.23 3.30 7.63
N VAL A 200 -11.59 3.10 8.89
CA VAL A 200 -12.97 3.22 9.35
C VAL A 200 -13.06 4.54 10.11
N TYR A 201 -13.75 5.52 9.54
CA TYR A 201 -13.85 6.85 10.14
C TYR A 201 -15.22 7.08 10.78
N VAL A 202 -15.24 7.92 11.81
CA VAL A 202 -16.43 8.44 12.47
C VAL A 202 -16.29 9.94 12.54
N VAL A 203 -17.28 10.66 12.01
CA VAL A 203 -17.36 12.13 12.04
C VAL A 203 -18.71 12.51 12.63
N GLN A 204 -18.71 13.34 13.67
CA GLN A 204 -19.94 13.80 14.32
C GLN A 204 -20.77 14.65 13.35
N ASN A 205 -22.10 14.57 13.45
CA ASN A 205 -23.01 15.25 12.51
C ASN A 205 -22.88 16.78 12.57
N ASP A 206 -22.48 17.32 13.72
CA ASP A 206 -22.25 18.75 13.97
C ASP A 206 -20.78 19.18 13.73
N SER A 207 -19.91 18.26 13.29
CA SER A 207 -18.51 18.56 13.01
C SER A 207 -18.34 19.33 11.71
N VAL A 208 -17.36 20.24 11.68
CA VAL A 208 -16.92 20.91 10.43
C VAL A 208 -16.45 19.90 9.37
N TRP A 209 -15.98 18.73 9.78
CA TRP A 209 -15.55 17.69 8.84
C TRP A 209 -16.73 17.02 8.11
N ALA A 210 -17.95 17.13 8.64
CA ALA A 210 -19.14 16.55 8.01
C ALA A 210 -19.45 17.22 6.66
N THR A 211 -19.10 18.49 6.49
CA THR A 211 -19.32 19.23 5.23
C THR A 211 -18.34 18.83 4.13
N ALA A 212 -17.19 18.23 4.49
CA ALA A 212 -16.18 17.76 3.55
C ALA A 212 -16.48 16.35 3.00
N LEU A 213 -17.60 15.75 3.41
CA LEU A 213 -17.95 14.38 3.05
C LEU A 213 -18.98 14.32 1.92
N GLU A 214 -18.75 13.39 0.99
CA GLU A 214 -19.66 13.13 -0.12
C GLU A 214 -21.04 12.70 0.34
N ARG A 215 -22.08 13.01 -0.46
CA ARG A 215 -23.47 12.69 -0.12
C ARG A 215 -23.68 11.17 -0.06
N ARG A 216 -24.01 10.65 1.13
CA ARG A 216 -24.27 9.22 1.36
C ARG A 216 -25.68 8.78 0.91
N PRO A 217 -25.90 7.47 0.67
CA PRO A 217 -27.24 6.89 0.52
C PRO A 217 -28.13 7.18 1.74
N ALA A 218 -29.45 7.28 1.52
CA ALA A 218 -30.42 7.63 2.57
C ALA A 218 -30.57 6.53 3.64
N ALA A 219 -30.27 5.29 3.29
CA ALA A 219 -30.21 4.15 4.20
C ALA A 219 -28.82 3.52 4.10
N GLY A 220 -28.25 3.15 5.25
CA GLY A 220 -26.91 2.57 5.34
C GLY A 220 -26.58 2.16 6.78
N ARG A 221 -25.75 1.13 6.90
CA ARG A 221 -25.16 0.61 8.14
C ARG A 221 -24.22 1.63 8.81
N GLY A 222 -23.65 2.57 8.05
CA GLY A 222 -22.82 3.69 8.54
C GLY A 222 -23.59 4.90 9.10
N ILE A 223 -24.92 4.83 9.19
CA ILE A 223 -25.74 5.89 9.77
C ILE A 223 -25.82 5.71 11.28
N LEU A 224 -25.17 6.58 12.04
CA LEU A 224 -25.23 6.60 13.50
C LEU A 224 -26.12 7.79 13.96
N PRO A 225 -26.78 7.71 15.13
CA PRO A 225 -27.67 8.79 15.60
C PRO A 225 -26.99 10.16 15.73
N HIS A 226 -25.71 10.18 16.11
CA HIS A 226 -24.95 11.40 16.40
C HIS A 226 -23.80 11.64 15.43
N ALA A 227 -23.55 10.71 14.51
CA ALA A 227 -22.38 10.72 13.66
C ALA A 227 -22.61 10.01 12.33
N ARG A 228 -21.70 10.23 11.41
CA ARG A 228 -21.49 9.40 10.24
C ARG A 228 -20.29 8.50 10.46
N MET A 229 -20.50 7.21 10.24
CA MET A 229 -19.41 6.27 10.00
C MET A 229 -19.20 6.13 8.48
N GLY A 230 -17.95 6.02 8.07
CA GLY A 230 -17.59 5.65 6.71
C GLY A 230 -16.36 4.76 6.66
N VAL A 231 -16.06 4.24 5.47
CA VAL A 231 -14.99 3.26 5.26
C VAL A 231 -14.28 3.62 3.98
N CYS A 232 -12.98 3.87 4.02
CA CYS A 232 -12.22 4.21 2.82
C CYS A 232 -10.93 3.39 2.70
N GLY A 233 -10.49 3.18 1.46
CA GLY A 233 -9.19 2.59 1.12
C GLY A 233 -8.13 3.68 0.95
N GLU A 234 -7.10 3.43 0.15
CA GLU A 234 -6.05 4.45 -0.10
C GLU A 234 -6.53 5.64 -0.94
N THR A 235 -7.48 5.40 -1.84
CA THR A 235 -7.84 6.37 -2.89
C THR A 235 -9.32 6.74 -2.92
N CYS A 236 -10.19 5.95 -2.30
CA CYS A 236 -11.64 6.06 -2.45
C CYS A 236 -12.38 5.77 -1.15
N ASP A 237 -13.55 6.41 -0.99
CA ASP A 237 -14.54 6.12 0.05
C ASP A 237 -15.52 5.04 -0.47
N PHE A 238 -15.79 4.02 0.33
CA PHE A 238 -16.61 2.88 -0.07
C PHE A 238 -18.09 3.15 0.20
N ARG A 239 -18.93 2.86 -0.80
CA ARG A 239 -20.37 3.03 -0.68
C ARG A 239 -20.96 1.96 0.24
N ASP A 240 -21.88 2.39 1.09
CA ASP A 240 -22.70 1.50 1.92
C ASP A 240 -24.10 1.37 1.34
N ASP A 241 -24.26 0.46 0.39
CA ASP A 241 -25.49 0.22 -0.37
C ASP A 241 -26.13 -1.14 -0.05
N GLY A 242 -25.63 -1.83 0.99
CA GLY A 242 -26.02 -3.20 1.34
C GLY A 242 -25.34 -4.30 0.53
N GLN A 243 -24.68 -3.99 -0.60
CA GLN A 243 -24.00 -4.96 -1.46
C GLN A 243 -22.50 -5.04 -1.22
N ASN A 244 -21.91 -3.97 -0.67
CA ASN A 244 -20.49 -3.92 -0.36
C ASN A 244 -20.08 -4.93 0.75
N THR A 245 -19.18 -5.87 0.41
CA THR A 245 -18.72 -6.96 1.30
C THR A 245 -17.85 -6.50 2.46
N ILE A 246 -17.15 -5.37 2.31
CA ILE A 246 -16.37 -4.73 3.38
C ILE A 246 -17.34 -4.26 4.48
N TRP A 247 -18.37 -3.53 4.08
CA TRP A 247 -19.42 -3.07 4.98
C TRP A 247 -20.19 -4.23 5.63
N GLU A 248 -20.51 -5.29 4.87
CA GLU A 248 -21.13 -6.51 5.43
C GLU A 248 -20.29 -7.11 6.56
N SER A 249 -18.98 -7.17 6.34
CA SER A 249 -18.05 -7.76 7.31
C SER A 249 -17.92 -6.89 8.56
N LEU A 250 -17.79 -5.57 8.40
CA LEU A 250 -17.74 -4.63 9.52
C LEU A 250 -19.02 -4.69 10.37
N THR A 251 -20.18 -4.83 9.73
CA THR A 251 -21.45 -5.01 10.43
C THR A 251 -21.53 -6.32 11.18
N ARG A 252 -21.06 -7.44 10.60
CA ARG A 252 -21.00 -8.73 11.30
C ARG A 252 -20.10 -8.69 12.53
N MET A 253 -19.06 -7.86 12.52
CA MET A 253 -18.17 -7.62 13.66
C MET A 253 -18.69 -6.55 14.64
N GLU A 254 -19.92 -6.07 14.42
CA GLU A 254 -20.58 -5.03 15.19
C GLU A 254 -19.80 -3.71 15.24
N VAL A 255 -18.94 -3.44 14.25
CA VAL A 255 -18.12 -2.22 14.22
C VAL A 255 -18.99 -0.96 14.25
N PRO A 256 -20.09 -0.82 13.48
CA PRO A 256 -20.97 0.34 13.60
C PRO A 256 -21.55 0.54 15.01
N ILE A 257 -21.93 -0.55 15.70
CA ILE A 257 -22.47 -0.50 17.06
C ILE A 257 -21.39 -0.06 18.05
N LYS A 258 -20.19 -0.65 17.94
CA LYS A 258 -19.02 -0.30 18.75
C LYS A 258 -18.67 1.17 18.58
N LEU A 259 -18.59 1.65 17.34
CA LEU A 259 -18.27 3.03 17.02
C LEU A 259 -19.40 4.02 17.34
N GLY A 260 -20.65 3.58 17.34
CA GLY A 260 -21.79 4.36 17.82
C GLY A 260 -21.71 4.75 19.30
N ARG A 261 -20.86 4.07 20.09
CA ARG A 261 -20.58 4.43 21.49
C ARG A 261 -19.68 5.67 21.61
N LEU A 262 -18.99 6.06 20.55
CA LEU A 262 -18.14 7.25 20.53
C LEU A 262 -19.03 8.50 20.58
N ARG A 263 -18.96 9.21 21.69
CA ARG A 263 -19.60 10.52 21.84
C ARG A 263 -18.54 11.60 21.69
N LYS A 264 -18.77 12.56 20.78
CA LYS A 264 -17.95 13.78 20.63
C LYS A 264 -16.49 13.55 20.22
N ALA A 265 -16.25 12.64 19.28
CA ALA A 265 -14.91 12.47 18.71
C ALA A 265 -14.99 12.25 17.20
N ASN A 266 -14.11 12.92 16.45
CA ASN A 266 -13.88 12.67 15.04
C ASN A 266 -12.61 11.83 14.89
N LEU A 267 -12.75 10.55 14.54
CA LEU A 267 -11.63 9.60 14.51
C LEU A 267 -11.59 8.84 13.19
N ALA A 268 -10.39 8.52 12.72
CA ALA A 268 -10.19 7.53 11.66
C ALA A 268 -9.36 6.36 12.21
N ILE A 269 -9.90 5.16 12.14
CA ILE A 269 -9.26 3.95 12.66
C ILE A 269 -8.51 3.31 11.52
N GLU A 270 -7.19 3.28 11.63
CA GLU A 270 -6.30 2.68 10.65
C GLU A 270 -6.21 1.18 10.93
N GLY A 271 -6.56 0.40 9.92
CA GLY A 271 -6.59 -1.04 10.03
C GLY A 271 -6.44 -1.72 8.69
N VAL A 272 -6.62 -3.02 8.73
CA VAL A 272 -6.50 -3.89 7.57
C VAL A 272 -7.67 -4.84 7.55
N ILE A 273 -8.19 -5.10 6.35
CA ILE A 273 -9.06 -6.25 6.16
C ILE A 273 -8.21 -7.46 5.83
N TRP A 274 -8.32 -8.47 6.69
CA TRP A 274 -7.74 -9.78 6.52
C TRP A 274 -8.80 -10.73 5.99
N VAL A 275 -8.57 -11.31 4.81
CA VAL A 275 -9.47 -12.29 4.19
C VAL A 275 -9.05 -13.69 4.63
N THR A 276 -9.85 -14.38 5.43
CA THR A 276 -9.64 -15.82 5.69
C THR A 276 -10.28 -16.66 4.59
N LYS A 277 -9.87 -17.95 4.50
CA LYS A 277 -10.49 -18.92 3.60
C LYS A 277 -12.02 -18.92 3.78
N THR A 278 -12.71 -19.13 2.68
CA THR A 278 -14.16 -19.16 2.58
C THR A 278 -14.76 -20.19 3.54
N ALA A 279 -15.68 -19.75 4.41
CA ALA A 279 -16.50 -20.66 5.19
C ALA A 279 -17.68 -21.13 4.32
N PRO A 280 -18.04 -22.42 4.35
CA PRO A 280 -19.23 -22.90 3.66
C PRO A 280 -20.47 -22.26 4.31
N THR A 281 -21.30 -21.59 3.51
CA THR A 281 -22.63 -21.12 3.92
C THR A 281 -23.69 -21.74 3.01
N PRO A 282 -24.98 -21.78 3.40
CA PRO A 282 -26.05 -22.28 2.54
C PRO A 282 -26.17 -21.55 1.19
N GLN A 283 -25.64 -20.32 1.09
CA GLN A 283 -25.57 -19.52 -0.14
C GLN A 283 -24.21 -19.62 -0.87
N GLY A 284 -23.36 -20.59 -0.50
CA GLY A 284 -22.03 -20.82 -1.08
C GLY A 284 -20.85 -20.33 -0.21
N PRO A 285 -19.61 -20.62 -0.62
CA PRO A 285 -18.41 -20.17 0.10
C PRO A 285 -18.31 -18.64 0.09
N ARG A 286 -18.42 -17.98 1.25
CA ARG A 286 -18.22 -16.53 1.37
C ARG A 286 -16.90 -16.20 2.06
N PRO A 287 -16.09 -15.27 1.54
CA PRO A 287 -14.87 -14.84 2.22
C PRO A 287 -15.23 -14.24 3.57
N HIS A 288 -14.49 -14.64 4.61
CA HIS A 288 -14.67 -14.08 5.94
C HIS A 288 -13.59 -13.02 6.15
N HIS A 289 -14.01 -11.76 6.22
CA HIS A 289 -13.10 -10.63 6.41
C HIS A 289 -13.04 -10.29 7.90
N GLN A 290 -11.83 -10.15 8.44
CA GLN A 290 -11.60 -9.59 9.78
C GLN A 290 -10.97 -8.21 9.63
N PHE A 291 -11.52 -7.23 10.33
CA PHE A 291 -10.93 -5.90 10.45
C PHE A 291 -10.02 -5.88 11.67
N ILE A 292 -8.74 -5.61 11.45
CA ILE A 292 -7.72 -5.60 12.49
C ILE A 292 -7.11 -4.21 12.50
N ILE A 293 -7.14 -3.58 13.66
CA ILE A 293 -6.67 -2.21 13.83
C ILE A 293 -5.19 -2.20 14.17
N PHE A 294 -4.48 -1.14 13.77
CA PHE A 294 -3.09 -0.91 14.18
C PHE A 294 -2.85 0.51 14.68
N ALA A 295 -3.65 1.49 14.25
CA ALA A 295 -3.56 2.87 14.74
C ALA A 295 -4.92 3.57 14.76
N VAL A 296 -4.98 4.70 15.47
CA VAL A 296 -6.12 5.60 15.48
C VAL A 296 -5.62 7.01 15.20
N TRP A 297 -6.21 7.64 14.19
CA TRP A 297 -5.99 9.02 13.79
C TRP A 297 -7.06 9.91 14.42
N ASP A 298 -6.61 10.93 15.16
CA ASP A 298 -7.46 12.01 15.64
C ASP A 298 -7.67 13.00 14.49
N ILE A 299 -8.89 13.07 13.97
CA ILE A 299 -9.21 13.91 12.81
C ILE A 299 -9.13 15.39 13.21
N ASP A 300 -9.53 15.75 14.41
CA ASP A 300 -9.53 17.15 14.85
C ASP A 300 -8.12 17.65 15.11
N GLN A 301 -7.28 16.81 15.73
CA GLN A 301 -5.89 17.17 16.05
C GLN A 301 -4.89 16.84 14.94
N GLN A 302 -5.34 16.18 13.86
CA GLN A 302 -4.51 15.73 12.75
C GLN A 302 -3.24 15.00 13.23
N LYS A 303 -3.41 14.06 14.15
CA LYS A 303 -2.31 13.26 14.70
C LYS A 303 -2.74 11.87 15.10
N ARG A 304 -1.80 10.91 15.07
CA ARG A 304 -2.04 9.57 15.61
C ARG A 304 -2.10 9.58 17.13
N PHE A 305 -2.92 8.69 17.68
CA PHE A 305 -2.84 8.32 19.08
C PHE A 305 -1.50 7.64 19.37
N THR A 306 -0.99 7.85 20.58
CA THR A 306 0.11 7.02 21.09
C THR A 306 -0.33 5.56 21.15
N LEU A 307 0.63 4.64 21.06
CA LEU A 307 0.35 3.21 21.11
C LEU A 307 -0.48 2.79 22.33
N LYS A 308 -0.14 3.33 23.51
CA LYS A 308 -0.88 3.09 24.76
C LYS A 308 -2.34 3.52 24.63
N LYS A 309 -2.60 4.68 24.02
CA LYS A 309 -3.95 5.20 23.80
C LYS A 309 -4.70 4.37 22.75
N THR A 310 -4.05 3.96 21.67
CA THR A 310 -4.60 3.04 20.66
C THR A 310 -5.01 1.70 21.27
N ARG A 311 -4.16 1.09 22.12
CA ARG A 311 -4.50 -0.17 22.82
C ARG A 311 -5.68 -0.01 23.77
N GLY A 312 -5.67 1.05 24.57
CA GLY A 312 -6.79 1.36 25.46
C GLY A 312 -8.10 1.53 24.68
N PHE A 313 -8.03 2.20 23.54
CA PHE A 313 -9.16 2.39 22.63
C PHE A 313 -9.66 1.07 22.02
N ALA A 314 -8.76 0.24 21.50
CA ALA A 314 -9.06 -1.07 20.94
C ALA A 314 -9.79 -1.96 21.95
N LYS A 315 -9.22 -2.07 23.16
CA LYS A 315 -9.75 -2.85 24.27
C LYS A 315 -11.12 -2.35 24.72
N TRP A 316 -11.27 -1.03 24.87
CA TRP A 316 -12.54 -0.43 25.28
C TRP A 316 -13.68 -0.71 24.29
N LEU A 317 -13.38 -0.73 22.98
CA LEU A 317 -14.35 -1.07 21.95
C LEU A 317 -14.51 -2.57 21.67
N GLY A 318 -13.62 -3.42 22.19
CA GLY A 318 -13.54 -4.83 21.80
C GLY A 318 -13.23 -5.01 20.31
N LEU A 319 -12.27 -4.22 19.79
CA LEU A 319 -11.73 -4.35 18.44
C LEU A 319 -10.42 -5.11 18.47
N LYS A 320 -10.22 -6.04 17.54
CA LYS A 320 -8.96 -6.79 17.42
C LYS A 320 -7.84 -5.87 16.94
N MET A 321 -6.70 -5.93 17.62
CA MET A 321 -5.49 -5.22 17.24
C MET A 321 -4.44 -6.17 16.67
N VAL A 322 -3.58 -5.66 15.79
CA VAL A 322 -2.39 -6.40 15.32
C VAL A 322 -1.50 -6.82 16.49
N THR A 323 -0.87 -7.99 16.39
CA THR A 323 0.08 -8.46 17.42
C THR A 323 1.26 -7.50 17.60
N ASP A 324 1.60 -7.27 18.86
CA ASP A 324 2.84 -6.65 19.33
C ASP A 324 3.96 -7.70 19.28
N LEU A 325 5.00 -7.45 18.47
CA LEU A 325 6.20 -8.31 18.43
C LEU A 325 7.25 -7.95 19.49
N GLY A 326 7.13 -6.77 20.07
CA GLY A 326 8.07 -6.20 21.03
C GLY A 326 8.34 -4.71 20.79
N GLN A 327 9.00 -4.10 21.77
CA GLN A 327 9.60 -2.78 21.66
C GLN A 327 11.10 -2.94 21.43
N TYR A 328 11.63 -2.15 20.50
CA TYR A 328 13.00 -2.26 20.03
C TYR A 328 13.65 -0.90 19.89
N GLY A 329 14.92 -0.82 20.25
CA GLY A 329 15.76 0.32 20.01
C GLY A 329 16.07 0.49 18.52
N LEU A 330 16.35 1.73 18.10
CA LEU A 330 16.72 2.02 16.71
C LEU A 330 17.95 1.20 16.26
N SER A 331 18.92 0.98 17.17
CA SER A 331 20.11 0.17 16.90
C SER A 331 19.78 -1.30 16.63
N GLU A 332 18.88 -1.89 17.42
CA GLU A 332 18.45 -3.29 17.27
C GLU A 332 17.74 -3.51 15.92
N ILE A 333 16.94 -2.51 15.50
CA ILE A 333 16.23 -2.54 14.21
C ILE A 333 17.22 -2.43 13.05
N VAL A 334 18.18 -1.51 13.15
CA VAL A 334 19.23 -1.29 12.13
C VAL A 334 20.12 -2.52 11.96
N LEU A 335 20.47 -3.19 13.07
CA LEU A 335 21.29 -4.39 13.05
C LEU A 335 20.52 -5.63 12.57
N GLY A 336 19.21 -5.51 12.32
CA GLY A 336 18.39 -6.59 11.79
C GLY A 336 18.06 -7.67 12.82
N GLU A 337 18.14 -7.37 14.12
CA GLU A 337 17.85 -8.34 15.20
C GLU A 337 16.34 -8.62 15.32
N VAL A 338 15.50 -7.76 14.73
CA VAL A 338 14.05 -7.91 14.69
C VAL A 338 13.62 -8.49 13.35
N VAL A 339 13.59 -9.82 13.28
CA VAL A 339 13.25 -10.54 12.06
C VAL A 339 11.87 -11.19 12.21
N CYS A 340 10.88 -10.66 11.49
CA CYS A 340 9.58 -11.31 11.36
C CYS A 340 9.42 -11.92 9.97
N ALA A 341 8.98 -13.17 9.96
CA ALA A 341 9.70 -14.22 9.25
C ALA A 341 9.19 -14.61 7.89
N ASP A 342 8.16 -13.92 7.44
CA ASP A 342 7.50 -14.25 6.20
C ASP A 342 6.89 -13.01 5.55
N GLN A 343 6.69 -11.92 6.29
CA GLN A 343 5.86 -10.80 5.84
C GLN A 343 6.47 -9.42 6.15
N GLY A 344 7.65 -9.33 6.77
CA GLY A 344 8.30 -8.06 7.14
C GLY A 344 7.73 -7.46 8.44
N VAL A 345 8.23 -6.30 8.86
CA VAL A 345 7.81 -5.63 10.11
C VAL A 345 7.47 -4.17 9.86
N VAL A 346 6.39 -3.68 10.48
CA VAL A 346 6.12 -2.24 10.58
C VAL A 346 6.53 -1.80 11.98
N TYR A 347 7.42 -0.81 12.02
CA TYR A 347 7.87 -0.14 13.22
C TYR A 347 7.13 1.18 13.36
N MET A 348 6.57 1.42 14.54
CA MET A 348 5.91 2.67 14.89
C MET A 348 6.57 3.25 16.13
N SER A 349 6.90 4.55 16.11
CA SER A 349 7.42 5.23 17.29
C SER A 349 6.40 5.22 18.42
N MET A 350 6.87 5.27 19.68
CA MET A 350 5.97 5.19 20.84
C MET A 350 4.94 6.33 20.93
N ASP A 351 5.27 7.49 20.35
CA ASP A 351 4.36 8.63 20.20
C ASP A 351 3.34 8.47 19.05
N GLY A 352 3.49 7.42 18.23
CA GLY A 352 2.64 7.09 17.10
C GLY A 352 2.89 7.92 15.84
N GLN A 353 3.85 8.84 15.83
CA GLN A 353 3.97 9.81 14.73
C GLN A 353 4.84 9.32 13.57
N THR A 354 5.88 8.55 13.86
CA THR A 354 6.80 8.03 12.85
C THR A 354 6.53 6.55 12.61
N VAL A 355 6.44 6.17 11.34
CA VAL A 355 6.22 4.79 10.93
C VAL A 355 7.23 4.43 9.85
N MET A 356 7.82 3.24 9.94
CA MET A 356 8.71 2.70 8.93
C MET A 356 8.48 1.20 8.77
N ALA A 357 8.85 0.64 7.63
CA ALA A 357 8.69 -0.79 7.36
C ALA A 357 10.02 -1.45 7.01
N SER A 358 10.27 -2.65 7.55
CA SER A 358 11.28 -3.56 6.99
C SER A 358 10.65 -4.54 6.02
N ARG A 359 11.43 -4.95 5.03
CA ARG A 359 11.04 -5.98 4.07
C ARG A 359 11.27 -7.36 4.69
N ALA A 360 10.53 -8.35 4.21
CA ALA A 360 10.77 -9.74 4.58
C ALA A 360 12.14 -10.20 4.07
N THR A 361 12.90 -10.89 4.92
CA THR A 361 14.18 -11.55 4.56
C THR A 361 13.94 -13.04 4.32
N GLN A 362 14.70 -13.66 3.40
CA GLN A 362 14.51 -15.07 3.02
C GLN A 362 14.96 -16.06 4.11
N ASP A 363 15.84 -15.65 5.04
CA ASP A 363 16.51 -16.53 6.01
C ASP A 363 15.96 -16.45 7.45
N ALA A 364 14.72 -15.97 7.62
CA ALA A 364 14.12 -15.69 8.91
C ALA A 364 13.30 -16.86 9.53
N PRO A 365 13.27 -17.03 10.87
CA PRO A 365 12.54 -18.11 11.55
C PRO A 365 11.00 -17.91 11.56
N LYS A 366 10.24 -18.73 10.79
CA LYS A 366 8.78 -18.60 10.53
C LYS A 366 7.91 -18.39 11.78
N LEU A 367 7.03 -17.37 11.78
CA LEU A 367 5.97 -17.20 12.77
C LEU A 367 4.73 -18.06 12.42
N GLU A 368 4.15 -18.75 13.39
CA GLU A 368 2.87 -19.44 13.19
C GLU A 368 1.70 -18.46 13.03
N ARG A 369 0.76 -18.77 12.14
CA ARG A 369 -0.39 -17.89 11.78
C ARG A 369 -1.31 -17.56 12.96
N SER A 370 -1.35 -18.41 13.98
CA SER A 370 -2.08 -18.18 15.23
C SER A 370 -1.52 -17.02 16.05
N ASN A 371 -0.24 -16.68 15.88
CA ASN A 371 0.45 -15.67 16.69
C ASN A 371 0.35 -14.25 16.12
N ILE A 372 -0.25 -14.07 14.93
CA ILE A 372 -0.34 -12.76 14.24
C ILE A 372 -1.43 -11.84 14.84
N PHE A 373 -2.35 -12.40 15.63
CA PHE A 373 -3.44 -11.66 16.24
C PHE A 373 -3.34 -11.67 17.76
N SER A 374 -3.39 -10.48 18.38
CA SER A 374 -3.58 -10.36 19.82
C SER A 374 -5.03 -10.76 20.15
N PRO A 375 -5.26 -11.64 21.14
CA PRO A 375 -6.60 -11.91 21.64
C PRO A 375 -7.20 -10.73 22.43
N TRP A 376 -6.42 -9.67 22.65
CA TRP A 376 -6.76 -8.52 23.48
C TRP A 376 -6.76 -7.22 22.69
#